data_AF-A0A356UAD9-F1
#
_entry.id   AF-A0A356UAD9-F1
#
_cell.length_a   1.000
_cell.length_b   1.000
_cell.length_c   1.000
_cell.angle_alpha   90.00
_cell.angle_beta   90.00
_cell.angle_gamma   90.00
#
_symmetry.space_group_name_H-M   'P 1'
#
loop_
_entity.id
_entity.type
_entity.pdbx_description
1 polymer ?
#
loop_
_entity_poly.entity_id
_entity_poly.type
_entity_poly.pdbx_seq_one_letter_code
_entity_poly.pdbx_strand_id
1 'polypeptide(L)'
;MIFLSLLLNTLLFFVVLNISYLRQKRRDPNYPDKPFTKLVLFPLALGIVFTLIVDMFKGIFIYQMLLFGLAALFLYWIFYVLNRKSN
;
A
#
# COMPACT_ATOMS: atom_id res chain seq x y z
N MET A 1 -3.66 0.39 13.56
CA MET A 1 -3.40 -0.28 12.25
C MET A 1 -2.14 0.23 11.56
N ILE A 2 -1.91 1.55 11.50
CA ILE A 2 -0.72 2.14 10.84
C ILE A 2 0.61 1.55 11.32
N PHE A 3 0.83 1.38 12.63
CA PHE A 3 2.08 0.79 13.15
C PHE A 3 2.28 -0.67 12.73
N LEU A 4 1.20 -1.48 12.69
CA LEU A 4 1.26 -2.86 12.21
C LEU A 4 1.58 -2.91 10.71
N SER A 5 0.90 -2.07 9.92
CA SER A 5 1.15 -1.95 8.48
C SER A 5 2.59 -1.50 8.21
N LEU A 6 3.09 -0.53 8.97
CA LEU A 6 4.46 -0.05 8.88
C LEU A 6 5.45 -1.18 9.20
N LEU A 7 5.25 -1.88 10.32
CA LEU A 7 6.10 -2.99 10.72
C LEU A 7 6.15 -4.08 9.65
N LEU A 8 4.99 -4.49 9.12
CA LEU A 8 4.90 -5.52 8.08
C LEU A 8 5.55 -5.06 6.78
N ASN A 9 5.26 -3.84 6.32
CA ASN A 9 5.85 -3.28 5.09
C ASN A 9 7.37 -3.14 5.21
N THR A 10 7.87 -2.63 6.34
CA THR A 10 9.30 -2.53 6.61
C THR A 10 9.97 -3.90 6.67
N LEU A 11 9.37 -4.89 7.36
CA LEU A 11 9.89 -6.26 7.37
C LEU A 11 9.94 -6.86 5.97
N LEU A 12 8.90 -6.65 5.17
CA LEU A 12 8.80 -7.16 3.81
C LEU A 12 9.89 -6.55 2.93
N PHE A 13 10.06 -5.22 2.95
CA PHE A 13 11.15 -4.57 2.23
C PHE A 13 12.53 -4.98 2.76
N PHE A 14 12.68 -5.13 4.07
CA PHE A 14 13.95 -5.55 4.67
C PHE A 14 14.35 -6.95 4.19
N VAL A 15 13.41 -7.90 4.20
CA VAL A 15 13.65 -9.26 3.71
C VAL A 15 13.95 -9.22 2.22
N VAL A 16 13.09 -8.62 1.39
CA VAL A 16 13.25 -8.59 -0.06
C VAL A 16 14.58 -7.95 -0.49
N LEU A 17 14.97 -6.84 0.13
CA LEU A 17 16.18 -6.10 -0.23
C LEU A 17 17.47 -6.70 0.33
N ASN A 18 17.40 -7.44 1.44
CA ASN A 18 18.58 -8.03 2.08
C ASN A 18 18.71 -9.54 1.86
N ILE A 19 17.72 -10.24 1.28
CA ILE A 19 17.79 -11.70 1.06
C ILE A 19 18.98 -12.11 0.17
N SER A 20 19.28 -11.33 -0.87
CA SER A 20 20.41 -11.59 -1.76
C SER A 20 21.76 -11.41 -1.03
N TYR A 21 21.85 -10.39 -0.18
CA TYR A 21 23.03 -10.12 0.64
C TYR A 21 23.26 -11.23 1.67
N LEU A 22 22.21 -11.63 2.40
CA LEU A 22 22.24 -12.74 3.35
C LEU A 22 22.64 -14.07 2.69
N ARG A 23 22.16 -14.32 1.46
CA ARG A 23 22.50 -15.52 0.70
C ARG A 23 23.98 -15.54 0.29
N GLN A 24 24.54 -14.40 -0.11
CA GLN A 24 25.95 -14.29 -0.51
C GLN A 24 26.89 -14.36 0.69
N LYS A 25 26.58 -13.67 1.80
CA LYS A 25 27.35 -13.75 3.05
C LYS A 25 27.36 -15.15 3.68
N ARG A 26 26.34 -15.97 3.42
CA ARG A 26 26.33 -17.39 3.83
C ARG A 26 27.20 -18.29 2.94
N ARG A 27 27.45 -17.91 1.69
CA ARG A 27 28.23 -18.70 0.73
C ARG A 27 29.71 -18.34 0.74
N ASP A 28 30.02 -17.08 1.04
CA ASP A 28 31.38 -16.57 1.14
C ASP A 28 31.56 -15.89 2.51
N PRO A 29 32.38 -16.47 3.41
CA PRO A 29 32.69 -15.87 4.71
C PRO A 29 33.40 -14.51 4.60
N ASN A 30 34.09 -14.23 3.49
CA ASN A 30 34.80 -12.98 3.24
C ASN A 30 33.95 -11.94 2.49
N TYR A 31 32.64 -12.15 2.36
CA TYR A 31 31.78 -11.23 1.65
C TYR A 31 31.74 -9.84 2.35
N PRO A 32 31.93 -8.73 1.61
CA PRO A 32 32.07 -7.41 2.21
C PRO A 32 30.84 -6.97 3.00
N ASP A 33 31.06 -6.24 4.08
CA ASP A 33 29.98 -5.74 4.92
C ASP A 33 29.21 -4.62 4.23
N LYS A 34 27.87 -4.74 4.22
CA LYS A 34 27.00 -3.72 3.64
C LYS A 34 26.87 -2.57 4.64
N PRO A 35 26.96 -1.30 4.20
CA PRO A 35 26.78 -0.16 5.10
C PRO A 35 25.38 -0.16 5.72
N PHE A 36 25.29 0.16 7.01
CA PHE A 36 24.06 0.17 7.80
C PHE A 36 22.92 0.94 7.14
N THR A 37 23.24 2.07 6.49
CA THR A 37 22.28 2.88 5.73
C THR A 37 21.54 2.10 4.64
N LYS A 38 22.27 1.26 3.90
CA LYS A 38 21.68 0.45 2.81
C LYS A 38 20.98 -0.81 3.33
N LEU A 39 21.39 -1.31 4.49
CA LEU A 39 20.89 -2.56 5.05
C LEU A 39 19.61 -2.35 5.86
N VAL A 40 19.55 -1.30 6.69
CA VAL A 40 18.44 -1.05 7.63
C VAL A 40 17.69 0.23 7.29
N LEU A 41 18.39 1.33 7.07
CA LEU A 41 17.78 2.66 6.92
C LEU A 41 16.95 2.77 5.63
N PHE A 42 17.44 2.19 4.53
CA PHE A 42 16.76 2.22 3.24
C PHE A 42 15.44 1.42 3.24
N PRO A 43 15.39 0.14 3.67
CA PRO A 43 14.12 -0.57 3.80
C PRO A 43 13.13 0.10 4.76
N LEU A 44 13.62 0.72 5.84
CA LEU A 44 12.80 1.45 6.80
C LEU A 44 12.16 2.68 6.14
N ALA A 45 12.95 3.51 5.46
CA ALA A 45 12.46 4.69 4.74
C ALA A 45 11.42 4.30 3.68
N LEU A 46 11.69 3.23 2.92
CA LEU A 46 10.76 2.71 1.92
C LEU A 46 9.45 2.23 2.56
N GLY A 47 9.53 1.52 3.70
CA GLY A 47 8.38 1.08 4.46
C GLY A 47 7.51 2.25 4.97
N ILE A 48 8.14 3.33 5.44
CA ILE A 48 7.44 4.55 5.86
C ILE A 48 6.71 5.18 4.68
N VAL A 49 7.44 5.47 3.59
CA VAL A 49 6.88 6.11 2.39
C VAL A 49 5.72 5.29 1.82
N PHE A 50 5.92 3.98 1.67
CA PHE A 50 4.89 3.09 1.14
C PHE A 50 3.65 3.04 2.04
N THR A 51 3.83 2.98 3.37
CA THR A 51 2.71 2.95 4.30
C THR A 51 1.89 4.24 4.21
N LEU A 52 2.53 5.40 4.13
CA LEU A 52 1.85 6.69 3.95
C LEU A 52 1.09 6.76 2.62
N ILE A 53 1.72 6.31 1.53
CA ILE A 53 1.10 6.27 0.20
C ILE A 53 -0.16 5.40 0.24
N VAL A 54 -0.06 4.17 0.73
CA VAL A 54 -1.19 3.24 0.79
C VAL A 54 -2.33 3.79 1.66
N ASP A 55 -2.01 4.46 2.76
CA ASP A 55 -3.02 5.05 3.64
C ASP A 55 -3.77 6.20 2.95
N MET A 56 -3.05 7.06 2.22
CA MET A 56 -3.65 8.10 1.39
C MET A 56 -4.57 7.51 0.30
N PHE A 57 -4.12 6.45 -0.39
CA PHE A 57 -4.91 5.79 -1.42
C PHE A 57 -6.18 5.12 -0.89
N LYS A 58 -6.16 4.59 0.34
CA LYS A 58 -7.38 4.05 0.97
C LYS A 58 -8.45 5.14 1.14
N GLY A 59 -8.05 6.34 1.55
CA GLY A 59 -8.97 7.48 1.66
C GLY A 59 -9.60 7.83 0.31
N ILE A 60 -8.78 7.92 -0.74
CA ILE A 60 -9.25 8.20 -2.11
C ILE A 60 -10.21 7.09 -2.59
N PHE A 61 -9.87 5.83 -2.35
CA PHE A 61 -10.70 4.68 -2.74
C PHE A 61 -12.09 4.73 -2.08
N ILE A 62 -12.15 5.00 -0.77
CA ILE A 62 -13.42 5.11 -0.04
C ILE A 62 -14.26 6.26 -0.59
N TYR A 63 -13.64 7.42 -0.83
CA TYR A 63 -14.33 8.58 -1.41
C TYR A 63 -14.90 8.25 -2.80
N GLN A 64 -14.14 7.56 -3.64
CA GLN A 64 -14.58 7.16 -4.98
C GLN A 64 -15.76 6.18 -4.92
N MET A 65 -15.73 5.22 -3.99
CA MET A 65 -16.84 4.28 -3.78
C MET A 65 -18.13 4.98 -3.35
N LEU A 66 -18.04 6.02 -2.50
CA LEU A 66 -19.19 6.83 -2.11
C LEU A 66 -19.78 7.59 -3.31
N LEU A 67 -18.93 8.20 -4.14
CA LEU A 67 -19.37 8.88 -5.36
C LEU A 67 -20.09 7.93 -6.32
N PHE A 68 -19.57 6.71 -6.51
CA PHE A 68 -20.25 5.70 -7.32
C PHE A 68 -21.59 5.28 -6.73
N GLY A 69 -21.68 5.12 -5.40
CA GLY A 69 -22.95 4.83 -4.73
C GLY A 69 -23.99 5.93 -4.92
N LEU A 70 -23.58 7.21 -4.79
CA LEU A 70 -24.45 8.35 -5.05
C LEU A 70 -24.90 8.42 -6.51
N ALA A 71 -23.98 8.21 -7.46
CA ALA A 71 -24.30 8.16 -8.88
C ALA A 71 -25.32 7.04 -9.19
N ALA A 72 -25.15 5.85 -8.61
CA ALA A 72 -26.09 4.75 -8.77
C ALA A 72 -27.49 5.09 -8.22
N LEU A 73 -27.57 5.73 -7.05
CA LEU A 73 -28.85 6.20 -6.49
C LEU A 73 -29.51 7.25 -7.38
N PHE A 74 -28.74 8.19 -7.90
CA PHE A 74 -29.22 9.23 -8.80
C PHE A 74 -29.78 8.63 -10.10
N LEU A 75 -29.06 7.68 -10.69
CA LEU A 75 -29.53 6.93 -11.87
C LEU A 75 -30.80 6.13 -11.56
N TYR A 76 -30.87 5.44 -10.42
CA TYR A 76 -32.08 4.74 -10.00
C TYR A 76 -33.29 5.68 -9.89
N TRP A 77 -33.09 6.87 -9.31
CA TRP A 77 -34.15 7.85 -9.18
C TRP A 77 -34.65 8.34 -10.55
N ILE A 78 -33.75 8.64 -11.48
CA ILE A 78 -34.10 9.05 -12.84
C ILE A 78 -34.86 7.95 -13.57
N PHE A 79 -34.30 6.75 -13.63
CA PHE A 79 -34.86 5.67 -14.46
C PHE A 79 -36.10 5.02 -13.85
N TYR A 80 -36.22 4.96 -12.53
CA TYR A 80 -37.26 4.19 -11.86
C TYR A 80 -38.34 5.04 -11.20
N VAL A 81 -38.02 6.24 -10.72
CA VAL A 81 -38.99 7.11 -10.05
C VAL A 81 -39.56 8.17 -11.00
N LEU A 82 -38.71 8.84 -11.79
CA LEU A 82 -39.20 9.81 -12.78
C LEU A 82 -39.94 9.11 -13.92
N ASN A 83 -39.40 8.01 -14.45
CA ASN A 83 -39.99 7.32 -15.59
C ASN A 83 -41.30 6.59 -15.24
N ARG A 84 -41.53 6.23 -13.96
CA ARG A 84 -42.81 5.69 -13.48
C ARG A 84 -43.95 6.71 -13.46
N LYS A 85 -43.65 8.01 -13.48
CA LYS A 85 -44.66 9.08 -13.42
C LYS A 85 -45.13 9.53 -14.81
N SER A 86 -44.47 9.06 -15.87
CA SER A 86 -44.73 9.45 -17.26
C SER A 86 -45.49 8.41 -18.10
N ASN A 87 -45.76 7.21 -17.53
CA ASN A 87 -46.72 6.22 -18.04
C ASN A 87 -47.90 6.15 -17.07
#